data_AF-A0A6A5XBU0-F1
#
_entry.id   AF-A0A6A5XBU0-F1
#
_cell.length_a   1.000
_cell.length_b   1.000
_cell.length_c   1.000
_cell.angle_alpha   90.00
_cell.angle_beta   90.00
_cell.angle_gamma   90.00
#
_symmetry.space_group_name_H-M   'P 1'
#
loop_
_entity.id
_entity.type
_entity.pdbx_description
1 polymer ?
#
loop_
_entity_poly.entity_id
_entity_poly.type
_entity_poly.pdbx_seq_one_letter_code
_entity_poly.pdbx_strand_id
1 'polypeptide(L)'
;MGIWNFLSRKQSVFVDDLPNEVLIQILSEVINDSSPTRTNVLTVCRLWHQLAVPEFYKHIAFTKHNKLESFLQCADVSRHGRHIRSLTIHMGDGGAKDLIFFKKEKLSTFVPPLTRLVSILPILSGLLSYSLCVTRDMDCVLPRHLLVQIINALPESCVNLEVDTLGRDSRTQSEQLHVCDSIRQILPRMKYVRVRMGAMCSSMFGTRKTLHATEDGPASNDGNGEFLPIETTSLRSLVVNCMDSSGGTLQKCGQEDWKEWEVYRGWGYPSPWTSVTFGMGQLLLKNSQYLQGTRIYAIDSPNSVSHVPHESGDHQTLIHADIVAKETWAIPYEMVLFRTCRHYLEYLSNPFIFRLPDGREMMASVDNMVKHAECAQWETTGNGSRLPRNAKGRYIDADSSKDFGLPIITPRQWQAEHPRKRQPTNYRERKFGMRLFGAEHRVGGDHLSLRIVKEIIPEGWTRERSGDLVKVD
;
A
#
# COMPACT_ATOMS: atom_id res chain seq x y z
N MET A 1 -20.11 17.12 -72.71
CA MET A 1 -18.64 17.01 -72.51
C MET A 1 -18.21 18.25 -71.73
N GLY A 2 -17.62 18.21 -70.55
CA GLY A 2 -17.19 17.10 -69.69
C GLY A 2 -16.42 17.70 -68.51
N ILE A 3 -16.98 17.55 -67.31
CA ILE A 3 -16.30 17.10 -66.07
C ILE A 3 -14.86 17.61 -65.87
N TRP A 4 -14.65 18.85 -65.40
CA TRP A 4 -13.38 19.27 -64.77
C TRP A 4 -13.64 20.49 -63.87
N ASN A 5 -14.14 20.30 -62.65
CA ASN A 5 -14.02 21.30 -61.57
C ASN A 5 -14.34 20.75 -60.16
N PHE A 6 -14.18 19.45 -59.95
CA PHE A 6 -14.39 18.81 -58.66
C PHE A 6 -13.09 18.13 -58.26
N LEU A 7 -12.08 18.87 -57.79
CA LEU A 7 -10.96 18.34 -57.00
C LEU A 7 -10.15 19.51 -56.43
N SER A 8 -9.80 19.41 -55.14
CA SER A 8 -8.89 20.27 -54.35
C SER A 8 -9.45 21.50 -53.62
N ARG A 9 -10.58 21.36 -52.91
CA ARG A 9 -10.63 21.94 -51.55
C ARG A 9 -10.10 20.88 -50.59
N LYS A 10 -8.80 20.90 -50.29
CA LYS A 10 -8.31 20.31 -49.04
C LYS A 10 -8.96 21.12 -47.93
N GLN A 11 -10.10 20.64 -47.44
CA GLN A 11 -10.69 21.15 -46.22
C GLN A 11 -9.68 20.78 -45.11
N SER A 12 -8.78 21.70 -44.81
CA SER A 12 -7.99 21.60 -43.60
C SER A 12 -8.98 21.70 -42.46
N VAL A 13 -9.37 20.56 -41.90
CA VAL A 13 -10.06 20.54 -40.62
C VAL A 13 -9.08 21.13 -39.64
N PHE A 14 -9.32 22.36 -39.21
CA PHE A 14 -8.49 22.97 -38.18
C PHE A 14 -8.83 22.26 -36.87
N VAL A 15 -7.81 22.03 -36.06
CA VAL A 15 -7.99 21.46 -34.71
C VAL A 15 -8.96 22.32 -33.88
N ASP A 16 -9.05 23.61 -34.19
CA ASP A 16 -9.97 24.57 -33.58
C ASP A 16 -11.45 24.31 -33.92
N ASP A 17 -11.75 23.51 -34.95
CA ASP A 17 -13.12 23.13 -35.35
C ASP A 17 -13.62 21.87 -34.61
N LEU A 18 -12.78 21.21 -33.81
CA LEU A 18 -13.17 20.01 -33.08
C LEU A 18 -14.08 20.36 -31.88
N PRO A 19 -15.10 19.52 -31.60
CA PRO A 19 -15.87 19.65 -30.36
C PRO A 19 -14.97 19.60 -29.12
N ASN A 20 -15.33 20.36 -28.08
CA ASN A 20 -14.55 20.46 -26.85
C ASN A 20 -14.30 19.09 -26.20
N GLU A 21 -15.26 18.17 -26.31
CA GLU A 21 -15.16 16.81 -25.77
C GLU A 21 -14.04 16.02 -26.44
N VAL A 22 -13.88 16.18 -27.77
CA VAL A 22 -12.80 15.54 -28.54
C VAL A 22 -11.46 16.18 -28.19
N LEU A 23 -11.41 17.50 -28.04
CA LEU A 23 -10.20 18.20 -27.58
C LEU A 23 -9.77 17.77 -26.18
N ILE A 24 -10.72 17.60 -25.25
CA ILE A 24 -10.45 17.10 -23.90
C ILE A 24 -9.86 15.68 -23.98
N GLN A 25 -10.42 14.78 -24.78
CA GLN A 25 -9.88 13.44 -24.96
C GLN A 25 -8.43 13.48 -25.50
N ILE A 26 -8.17 14.30 -26.52
CA ILE A 26 -6.81 14.49 -27.05
C ILE A 26 -5.87 15.03 -25.96
N LEU A 27 -6.32 16.02 -25.19
CA LEU A 27 -5.55 16.61 -24.11
C LEU A 27 -5.24 15.59 -23.01
N SER A 28 -6.20 14.75 -22.62
CA SER A 28 -5.98 13.70 -21.63
C SER A 28 -4.90 12.72 -22.10
N GLU A 29 -4.89 12.31 -23.38
CA GLU A 29 -3.83 11.47 -23.94
C GLU A 29 -2.46 12.17 -23.94
N VAL A 30 -2.40 13.44 -24.39
CA VAL A 30 -1.14 14.21 -24.44
C VAL A 30 -0.59 14.49 -23.03
N ILE A 31 -1.46 14.74 -22.05
CA ILE A 31 -1.07 15.03 -20.66
C ILE A 31 -0.55 13.79 -19.94
N ASN A 32 -1.10 12.63 -20.28
CA ASN A 32 -0.67 11.34 -19.75
C ASN A 32 0.62 10.82 -20.39
N ASP A 33 1.02 11.37 -21.53
CA ASP A 33 2.33 11.09 -22.10
C ASP A 33 3.46 11.70 -21.24
N SER A 34 4.56 10.97 -21.13
CA SER A 34 5.78 11.37 -20.43
C SER A 34 6.60 12.45 -21.16
N SER A 35 6.09 12.94 -22.29
CA SER A 35 6.76 13.87 -23.18
C SER A 35 6.83 15.30 -22.61
N PRO A 36 7.94 16.04 -22.87
CA PRO A 36 8.02 17.49 -22.61
C PRO A 36 6.93 18.31 -23.32
N THR A 37 6.31 17.79 -24.37
CA THR A 37 5.24 18.46 -25.13
C THR A 37 4.00 18.71 -24.29
N ARG A 38 3.84 18.04 -23.15
CA ARG A 38 2.71 18.19 -22.26
C ARG A 38 2.44 19.67 -21.95
N THR A 39 3.41 20.43 -21.43
CA THR A 39 3.18 21.83 -21.02
C THR A 39 2.91 22.78 -22.18
N ASN A 40 3.30 22.42 -23.41
CA ASN A 40 3.11 23.28 -24.58
C ASN A 40 1.64 23.43 -24.95
N VAL A 41 0.77 22.48 -24.60
CA VAL A 41 -0.67 22.58 -24.86
C VAL A 41 -1.31 23.76 -24.11
N LEU A 42 -0.72 24.18 -22.98
CA LEU A 42 -1.18 25.33 -22.22
C LEU A 42 -0.86 26.66 -22.92
N THR A 43 0.08 26.66 -23.88
CA THR A 43 0.54 27.86 -24.57
C THR A 43 0.01 27.97 -26.01
N VAL A 44 -0.80 27.03 -26.48
CA VAL A 44 -1.32 27.02 -27.86
C VAL A 44 -2.25 28.20 -28.12
N CYS A 45 -3.40 28.23 -27.44
CA CYS A 45 -4.38 29.30 -27.54
C CYS A 45 -5.25 29.34 -26.27
N ARG A 46 -6.15 30.34 -26.15
CA ARG A 46 -7.01 30.50 -24.97
C ARG A 46 -7.93 29.30 -24.74
N LEU A 47 -8.51 28.73 -25.80
CA LEU A 47 -9.40 27.58 -25.71
C LEU A 47 -8.65 26.36 -25.16
N TRP A 48 -7.50 26.04 -25.76
CA TRP A 48 -6.62 24.96 -25.31
C TRP A 48 -6.18 25.14 -23.86
N HIS A 49 -5.77 26.34 -23.48
CA HIS A 49 -5.44 26.64 -22.08
C HIS A 49 -6.64 26.39 -21.15
N GLN A 50 -7.84 26.86 -21.50
CA GLN A 50 -9.04 26.68 -20.68
C GLN A 50 -9.44 25.22 -20.51
N LEU A 51 -9.34 24.40 -21.57
CA LEU A 51 -9.66 22.97 -21.54
C LEU A 51 -8.56 22.13 -20.88
N ALA A 52 -7.29 22.48 -21.07
CA ALA A 52 -6.16 21.73 -20.56
C ALA A 52 -5.95 21.92 -19.06
N VAL A 53 -6.16 23.13 -18.52
CA VAL A 53 -5.92 23.40 -17.09
C VAL A 53 -6.65 22.42 -16.16
N PRO A 54 -7.97 22.15 -16.31
CA PRO A 54 -8.64 21.13 -15.51
C PRO A 54 -7.98 19.75 -15.58
N GLU A 55 -7.59 19.30 -16.77
CA GLU A 55 -6.95 17.98 -16.96
C GLU A 55 -5.55 17.92 -16.36
N PHE A 56 -4.77 19.01 -16.41
CA PHE A 56 -3.45 19.11 -15.77
C PHE A 56 -3.49 19.00 -14.25
N TYR A 57 -4.47 19.67 -13.63
CA TYR A 57 -4.61 19.69 -12.18
C TYR A 57 -5.40 18.48 -11.66
N LYS A 58 -6.05 17.71 -12.52
CA LYS A 58 -6.94 16.59 -12.17
C LYS A 58 -6.27 15.58 -11.24
N HIS A 59 -5.05 15.17 -11.57
CA HIS A 59 -4.31 14.13 -10.87
C HIS A 59 -2.90 14.60 -10.55
N ILE A 60 -2.66 14.95 -9.29
CA ILE A 60 -1.38 15.45 -8.82
C ILE A 60 -0.65 14.36 -8.06
N ALA A 61 0.59 14.10 -8.44
CA ALA A 61 1.48 13.18 -7.75
C ALA A 61 2.84 13.81 -7.50
N PHE A 62 3.26 13.80 -6.24
CA PHE A 62 4.57 14.23 -5.80
C PHE A 62 5.43 12.98 -5.56
N THR A 63 6.23 12.62 -6.54
CA THR A 63 7.19 11.50 -6.44
C THR A 63 8.58 11.92 -5.99
N LYS A 64 8.82 13.24 -5.89
CA LYS A 64 10.08 13.85 -5.48
C LYS A 64 9.81 14.99 -4.51
N HIS A 65 10.65 15.12 -3.49
CA HIS A 65 10.52 16.10 -2.40
C HIS A 65 10.30 17.53 -2.88
N ASN A 66 11.18 18.00 -3.78
CA ASN A 66 11.23 19.41 -4.18
C ASN A 66 9.95 19.91 -4.86
N LYS A 67 9.12 19.01 -5.37
CA LYS A 67 7.90 19.39 -6.10
C LYS A 67 6.74 19.73 -5.19
N LEU A 68 6.63 19.13 -4.00
CA LEU A 68 5.55 19.44 -3.07
C LEU A 68 5.68 20.89 -2.60
N GLU A 69 6.87 21.28 -2.16
CA GLU A 69 7.12 22.64 -1.70
C GLU A 69 6.83 23.69 -2.79
N SER A 70 7.37 23.49 -3.99
CA SER A 70 7.11 24.39 -5.12
C SER A 70 5.63 24.45 -5.48
N PHE A 71 4.90 23.33 -5.40
CA PHE A 71 3.46 23.35 -5.61
C PHE A 71 2.74 24.18 -4.56
N LEU A 72 3.05 23.99 -3.27
CA LEU A 72 2.41 24.73 -2.19
C LEU A 72 2.71 26.24 -2.25
N GLN A 73 3.85 26.64 -2.81
CA GLN A 73 4.23 28.05 -2.97
C GLN A 73 3.69 28.70 -4.26
N CYS A 74 3.71 27.97 -5.37
CA CYS A 74 3.45 28.55 -6.70
C CYS A 74 2.06 28.24 -7.24
N ALA A 75 1.41 27.17 -6.78
CA ALA A 75 0.09 26.83 -7.29
C ALA A 75 -0.95 27.79 -6.73
N ASP A 76 -1.73 28.39 -7.62
CA ASP A 76 -2.95 29.11 -7.28
C ASP A 76 -4.03 28.08 -6.89
N VAL A 77 -3.84 27.45 -5.73
CA VAL A 77 -4.69 26.35 -5.25
C VAL A 77 -6.10 26.85 -4.95
N SER A 78 -6.27 28.11 -4.58
CA SER A 78 -7.61 28.71 -4.44
C SER A 78 -8.35 28.74 -5.78
N ARG A 79 -7.66 29.02 -6.89
CA ARG A 79 -8.28 29.01 -8.23
C ARG A 79 -8.46 27.61 -8.81
N HIS A 80 -7.47 26.73 -8.63
CA HIS A 80 -7.42 25.43 -9.31
C HIS A 80 -7.79 24.24 -8.43
N GLY A 81 -7.95 24.42 -7.11
CA GLY A 81 -8.19 23.34 -6.15
C GLY A 81 -9.42 22.49 -6.45
N ARG A 82 -10.47 23.09 -7.02
CA ARG A 82 -11.69 22.37 -7.45
C ARG A 82 -11.45 21.36 -8.58
N HIS A 83 -10.38 21.51 -9.34
CA HIS A 83 -10.02 20.60 -10.43
C HIS A 83 -9.24 19.39 -9.91
N ILE A 84 -8.59 19.49 -8.75
CA ILE A 84 -7.79 18.41 -8.17
C ILE A 84 -8.72 17.30 -7.69
N ARG A 85 -8.73 16.18 -8.42
CA ARG A 85 -9.50 14.97 -8.10
C ARG A 85 -8.70 13.94 -7.32
N SER A 86 -7.38 13.92 -7.50
CA SER A 86 -6.50 13.09 -6.69
C SER A 86 -5.20 13.77 -6.32
N LEU A 87 -4.75 13.49 -5.10
CA LEU A 87 -3.48 13.94 -4.57
C LEU A 87 -2.70 12.74 -4.04
N THR A 88 -1.51 12.54 -4.55
CA THR A 88 -0.59 11.47 -4.13
C THR A 88 0.73 12.06 -3.70
N ILE A 89 1.22 11.65 -2.54
CA ILE A 89 2.50 12.07 -1.99
C ILE A 89 3.32 10.82 -1.72
N HIS A 90 4.43 10.67 -2.44
CA HIS A 90 5.45 9.68 -2.15
C HIS A 90 6.58 10.36 -1.38
N MET A 91 6.81 9.89 -0.17
CA MET A 91 7.92 10.35 0.66
C MET A 91 9.12 9.44 0.40
N GLY A 92 9.97 9.93 -0.49
CA GLY A 92 11.36 9.52 -0.65
C GLY A 92 11.94 9.81 -2.02
N ASP A 93 13.19 9.41 -2.23
CA ASP A 93 13.98 9.89 -3.38
C ASP A 93 13.53 9.32 -4.73
N GLY A 94 12.63 8.33 -4.74
CA GLY A 94 12.05 7.78 -5.98
C GLY A 94 13.09 7.23 -6.97
N GLY A 95 14.33 7.02 -6.51
CA GLY A 95 15.50 6.74 -7.32
C GLY A 95 16.15 5.43 -6.90
N ALA A 96 15.68 4.32 -7.46
CA ALA A 96 16.26 2.98 -7.26
C ALA A 96 17.73 2.84 -7.74
N LYS A 97 18.34 3.90 -8.31
CA LYS A 97 19.64 3.84 -8.99
C LYS A 97 20.82 4.37 -8.16
N ASP A 98 20.57 5.17 -7.12
CA ASP A 98 21.63 5.78 -6.30
C ASP A 98 21.70 5.20 -4.88
N LEU A 99 21.41 3.90 -4.76
CA LEU A 99 21.42 3.14 -3.49
C LEU A 99 22.79 3.11 -2.79
N ILE A 100 23.86 3.61 -3.40
CA ILE A 100 25.24 3.51 -2.87
C ILE A 100 25.54 4.63 -1.86
N PHE A 101 24.76 5.72 -1.83
CA PHE A 101 24.95 6.80 -0.87
C PHE A 101 23.59 7.29 -0.35
N PHE A 102 23.10 6.67 0.73
CA PHE A 102 22.00 7.24 1.52
C PHE A 102 22.45 8.58 2.08
N LYS A 103 22.22 9.65 1.33
CA LYS A 103 22.27 10.99 1.87
C LYS A 103 21.09 11.05 2.82
N LYS A 104 21.37 11.10 4.12
CA LYS A 104 20.34 11.30 5.15
C LYS A 104 19.63 12.63 4.87
N GLU A 105 18.58 12.61 4.06
CA GLU A 105 17.65 13.71 4.01
C GLU A 105 17.00 13.78 5.39
N LYS A 106 17.27 14.87 6.09
CA LYS A 106 16.75 15.07 7.44
C LYS A 106 15.24 15.23 7.35
N LEU A 107 14.51 14.53 8.23
CA LEU A 107 13.07 14.68 8.45
C LEU A 107 12.55 16.12 8.39
N SER A 108 13.36 17.05 8.89
CA SER A 108 13.09 18.48 8.93
C SER A 108 12.76 19.07 7.55
N THR A 109 13.10 18.42 6.45
CA THR A 109 12.76 18.89 5.10
C THR A 109 11.32 18.54 4.69
N PHE A 110 10.71 17.48 5.24
CA PHE A 110 9.37 17.01 4.84
C PHE A 110 8.26 17.54 5.73
N VAL A 111 8.54 17.76 7.02
CA VAL A 111 7.51 18.23 7.97
C VAL A 111 6.91 19.58 7.55
N PRO A 112 7.68 20.64 7.20
CA PRO A 112 7.10 21.95 6.88
C PRO A 112 6.17 21.97 5.65
N PRO A 113 6.52 21.34 4.50
CA PRO A 113 5.57 21.19 3.39
C PRO A 113 4.29 20.46 3.79
N LEU A 114 4.39 19.37 4.54
CA LEU A 114 3.23 18.60 4.99
C LEU A 114 2.34 19.38 5.98
N THR A 115 2.94 20.14 6.89
CA THR A 115 2.17 21.02 7.80
C THR A 115 1.38 22.07 7.01
N ARG A 116 1.95 22.66 5.96
CA ARG A 116 1.20 23.60 5.09
C ARG A 116 0.11 22.91 4.29
N LEU A 117 0.33 21.66 3.87
CA LEU A 117 -0.67 20.89 3.17
C LEU A 117 -1.96 20.75 4.00
N VAL A 118 -1.86 20.62 5.33
CA VAL A 118 -3.02 20.57 6.24
C VAL A 118 -3.97 21.74 6.01
N SER A 119 -3.46 22.95 5.82
CA SER A 119 -4.28 24.14 5.56
C SER A 119 -4.89 24.20 4.15
N ILE A 120 -4.31 23.45 3.21
CA ILE A 120 -4.74 23.46 1.81
C ILE A 120 -5.78 22.38 1.52
N LEU A 121 -5.69 21.21 2.16
CA LEU A 121 -6.60 20.08 1.93
C LEU A 121 -8.10 20.46 1.97
N PRO A 122 -8.58 21.29 2.93
CA PRO A 122 -10.00 21.67 2.97
C PRO A 122 -10.47 22.46 1.74
N ILE A 123 -9.57 23.17 1.06
CA ILE A 123 -9.86 23.97 -0.14
C ILE A 123 -10.02 23.08 -1.38
N LEU A 124 -9.49 21.86 -1.34
CA LEU A 124 -9.58 20.89 -2.43
C LEU A 124 -10.95 20.22 -2.47
N SER A 125 -12.03 20.99 -2.58
CA SER A 125 -13.41 20.50 -2.59
C SER A 125 -13.69 19.48 -3.71
N GLY A 126 -12.86 19.44 -4.74
CA GLY A 126 -12.91 18.45 -5.81
C GLY A 126 -12.19 17.13 -5.51
N LEU A 127 -11.44 17.02 -4.41
CA LEU A 127 -10.55 15.90 -4.09
C LEU A 127 -11.35 14.65 -3.77
N LEU A 128 -11.17 13.59 -4.55
CA LEU A 128 -11.89 12.34 -4.40
C LEU A 128 -10.99 11.21 -3.86
N SER A 129 -9.68 11.32 -4.07
CA SER A 129 -8.69 10.33 -3.62
C SER A 129 -7.45 10.99 -3.04
N TYR A 130 -7.05 10.57 -1.85
CA TYR A 130 -5.80 10.96 -1.21
C TYR A 130 -4.92 9.73 -0.97
N SER A 131 -3.63 9.86 -1.27
CA SER A 131 -2.63 8.83 -0.99
C SER A 131 -1.36 9.46 -0.41
N LEU A 132 -0.91 8.92 0.72
CA LEU A 132 0.37 9.22 1.34
C LEU A 132 1.14 7.91 1.47
N CYS A 133 2.26 7.79 0.77
CA CYS A 133 3.11 6.60 0.75
C CYS A 133 4.54 6.97 1.17
N VAL A 134 5.08 6.29 2.16
CA VAL A 134 6.52 6.31 2.49
C VAL A 134 7.22 5.27 1.63
N THR A 135 8.43 5.56 1.20
CA THR A 135 9.30 4.62 0.48
C THR A 135 10.42 4.12 1.40
N ARG A 136 10.99 2.94 1.07
CA ARG A 136 12.04 2.29 1.87
C ARG A 136 13.34 3.07 1.93
N ASP A 137 13.57 3.97 0.99
CA ASP A 137 14.86 4.65 0.83
C ASP A 137 15.06 5.81 1.84
N MET A 138 14.08 6.03 2.72
CA MET A 138 14.06 7.18 3.61
C MET A 138 14.41 6.86 5.07
N ASP A 139 15.47 7.46 5.59
CA ASP A 139 15.69 7.57 7.05
C ASP A 139 14.71 8.58 7.70
N CYS A 140 13.49 8.71 7.16
CA CYS A 140 12.45 9.59 7.68
C CYS A 140 11.37 8.80 8.43
N VAL A 141 10.92 9.43 9.49
CA VAL A 141 9.87 9.02 10.41
C VAL A 141 8.77 10.06 10.42
N LEU A 142 7.60 9.70 9.90
CA LEU A 142 6.46 10.60 9.86
C LEU A 142 5.88 10.80 11.27
N PRO A 143 5.81 12.02 11.81
CA PRO A 143 5.15 12.23 13.10
C PRO A 143 3.65 11.91 13.02
N ARG A 144 3.14 11.08 13.94
CA ARG A 144 1.73 10.64 13.95
C ARG A 144 0.74 11.79 14.10
N HIS A 145 1.04 12.79 14.92
CA HIS A 145 0.18 13.97 15.04
C HIS A 145 -0.02 14.70 13.70
N LEU A 146 1.00 14.70 12.84
CA LEU A 146 0.90 15.29 11.50
C LEU A 146 0.01 14.43 10.60
N LEU A 147 0.12 13.11 10.69
CA LEU A 147 -0.77 12.19 9.98
C LEU A 147 -2.23 12.36 10.43
N VAL A 148 -2.48 12.52 11.72
CA VAL A 148 -3.79 12.88 12.29
C VAL A 148 -4.31 14.19 11.71
N GLN A 149 -3.49 15.24 11.69
CA GLN A 149 -3.86 16.54 11.12
C GLN A 149 -4.21 16.45 9.63
N ILE A 150 -3.40 15.74 8.84
CA ILE A 150 -3.65 15.51 7.41
C ILE A 150 -4.98 14.80 7.20
N ILE A 151 -5.22 13.69 7.91
CA ILE A 151 -6.44 12.88 7.76
C ILE A 151 -7.68 13.70 8.15
N ASN A 152 -7.61 14.44 9.26
CA ASN A 152 -8.71 15.28 9.72
C ASN A 152 -8.99 16.47 8.79
N ALA A 153 -7.99 16.94 8.04
CA ALA A 153 -8.13 18.03 7.07
C ALA A 153 -8.65 17.58 5.70
N LEU A 154 -8.83 16.27 5.47
CA LEU A 154 -9.35 15.77 4.20
C LEU A 154 -10.79 16.26 3.95
N PRO A 155 -11.06 16.93 2.81
CA PRO A 155 -12.39 17.47 2.51
C PRO A 155 -13.41 16.36 2.37
N GLU A 156 -14.70 16.65 2.60
CA GLU A 156 -15.80 15.67 2.58
C GLU A 156 -15.89 14.86 1.27
N SER A 157 -15.53 15.49 0.15
CA SER A 157 -15.48 14.85 -1.18
C SER A 157 -14.46 13.72 -1.28
N CYS A 158 -13.44 13.68 -0.42
CA CYS A 158 -12.41 12.66 -0.44
C CYS A 158 -12.97 11.33 0.06
N VAL A 159 -13.27 10.42 -0.86
CA VAL A 159 -13.91 9.13 -0.55
C VAL A 159 -12.95 7.95 -0.68
N ASN A 160 -11.71 8.17 -1.10
CA ASN A 160 -10.69 7.13 -1.22
C ASN A 160 -9.44 7.54 -0.46
N LEU A 161 -8.92 6.62 0.35
CA LEU A 161 -7.77 6.86 1.22
C LEU A 161 -6.74 5.74 1.11
N GLU A 162 -5.49 6.12 0.81
CA GLU A 162 -4.33 5.28 1.04
C GLU A 162 -3.38 5.97 2.03
N VAL A 163 -3.09 5.29 3.14
CA VAL A 163 -2.04 5.67 4.09
C VAL A 163 -1.10 4.50 4.21
N ASP A 164 0.13 4.69 3.75
CA ASP A 164 1.15 3.66 3.79
C ASP A 164 2.45 4.25 4.30
N THR A 165 2.72 4.09 5.59
CA THR A 165 3.93 4.62 6.21
C THR A 165 5.08 3.61 6.20
N LEU A 166 4.86 2.38 5.72
CA LEU A 166 5.81 1.25 5.87
C LEU A 166 6.21 0.95 7.32
N GLY A 167 5.44 1.42 8.30
CA GLY A 167 5.81 1.37 9.71
C GLY A 167 6.77 2.49 10.16
N ARG A 168 7.02 3.49 9.30
CA ARG A 168 7.88 4.64 9.58
C ARG A 168 7.08 5.86 9.99
N ASP A 169 6.17 5.64 10.94
CA ASP A 169 5.54 6.72 11.69
C ASP A 169 5.69 6.46 13.18
N SER A 170 5.89 7.54 13.92
CA SER A 170 5.98 7.47 15.36
C SER A 170 5.36 8.65 16.05
N ARG A 171 5.15 8.43 17.34
CA ARG A 171 4.69 9.43 18.28
C ARG A 171 5.75 9.64 19.35
N THR A 172 5.69 10.79 19.99
CA THR A 172 6.45 10.99 21.22
C THR A 172 5.80 10.23 22.39
N GLN A 173 6.54 10.01 23.48
CA GLN A 173 6.00 9.37 24.68
C GLN A 173 4.80 10.15 25.26
N SER A 174 4.82 11.49 25.16
CA SER A 174 3.74 12.36 25.65
C SER A 174 2.53 12.44 24.70
N GLU A 175 2.68 12.07 23.43
CA GLU A 175 1.62 12.12 22.44
C GLU A 175 0.61 10.99 22.67
N GLN A 176 -0.65 11.36 22.93
CA GLN A 176 -1.77 10.43 23.16
C GLN A 176 -2.67 10.26 21.93
N LEU A 177 -2.34 10.91 20.82
CA LEU A 177 -3.17 10.89 19.61
C LEU A 177 -3.02 9.54 18.90
N HIS A 178 -4.16 8.91 18.61
CA HIS A 178 -4.22 7.70 17.79
C HIS A 178 -4.67 8.05 16.37
N VAL A 179 -3.82 7.73 15.38
CA VAL A 179 -4.19 7.84 13.96
C VAL A 179 -5.43 7.00 13.64
N CYS A 180 -5.63 5.88 14.34
CA CYS A 180 -6.81 5.03 14.24
C CYS A 180 -8.12 5.79 14.51
N ASP A 181 -8.14 6.74 15.47
CA ASP A 181 -9.35 7.52 15.77
C ASP A 181 -9.70 8.47 14.61
N SER A 182 -8.69 9.11 13.99
CA SER A 182 -8.88 9.93 12.79
C SER A 182 -9.41 9.13 11.61
N ILE A 183 -8.87 7.92 11.39
CA ILE A 183 -9.38 7.04 10.33
C ILE A 183 -10.82 6.63 10.64
N ARG A 184 -11.14 6.25 11.89
CA ARG A 184 -12.50 5.91 12.31
C ARG A 184 -13.50 7.02 11.97
N GLN A 185 -13.14 8.28 12.22
CA GLN A 185 -14.02 9.42 11.97
C GLN A 185 -14.41 9.58 10.50
N ILE A 186 -13.48 9.30 9.58
CA ILE A 186 -13.73 9.48 8.14
C ILE A 186 -14.21 8.20 7.44
N LEU A 187 -14.01 7.02 8.05
CA LEU A 187 -14.37 5.73 7.46
C LEU A 187 -15.86 5.58 7.03
N PRO A 188 -16.86 6.21 7.69
CA PRO A 188 -18.26 6.12 7.26
C PRO A 188 -18.52 6.62 5.82
N ARG A 189 -17.75 7.62 5.35
CA ARG A 189 -17.88 8.19 4.00
C ARG A 189 -16.92 7.57 2.97
N MET A 190 -16.00 6.70 3.39
CA MET A 190 -14.99 6.13 2.49
C MET A 190 -15.57 4.99 1.66
N LYS A 191 -15.04 4.84 0.44
CA LYS A 191 -15.35 3.78 -0.53
C LYS A 191 -14.19 2.80 -0.68
N TYR A 192 -12.98 3.30 -0.85
CA TYR A 192 -11.79 2.47 -0.99
C TYR A 192 -10.75 2.93 0.02
N VAL A 193 -10.34 2.03 0.91
CA VAL A 193 -9.40 2.34 1.99
C VAL A 193 -8.27 1.33 2.00
N ARG A 194 -7.03 1.82 2.07
CA ARG A 194 -5.83 1.02 2.34
C ARG A 194 -5.00 1.67 3.43
N VAL A 195 -4.68 0.91 4.47
CA VAL A 195 -3.95 1.40 5.64
C VAL A 195 -2.80 0.46 5.99
N ARG A 196 -1.61 1.02 6.13
CA ARG A 196 -0.41 0.41 6.70
C ARG A 196 0.30 1.47 7.54
N MET A 197 0.31 1.32 8.87
CA MET A 197 0.87 2.29 9.81
C MET A 197 1.71 1.61 10.89
N GLY A 198 2.66 2.32 11.48
CA GLY A 198 3.59 1.85 12.53
C GLY A 198 2.89 1.21 13.72
N ALA A 199 1.73 1.75 14.09
CA ALA A 199 0.84 1.10 15.04
C ALA A 199 -0.63 1.19 14.65
N MET A 200 -1.37 0.09 14.88
CA MET A 200 -2.81 0.00 14.59
C MET A 200 -3.59 -0.74 15.68
N CYS A 201 -4.90 -0.50 15.78
CA CYS A 201 -5.78 -1.23 16.70
C CYS A 201 -7.26 -1.21 16.24
N SER A 202 -8.12 -1.90 16.98
CA SER A 202 -9.57 -1.98 16.74
C SER A 202 -10.28 -0.63 16.79
N SER A 203 -9.72 0.39 17.43
CA SER A 203 -10.33 1.73 17.54
C SER A 203 -10.54 2.40 16.17
N MET A 204 -9.90 1.89 15.11
CA MET A 204 -10.16 2.29 13.73
C MET A 204 -11.60 1.99 13.27
N PHE A 205 -12.26 1.00 13.90
CA PHE A 205 -13.55 0.47 13.45
C PHE A 205 -14.69 0.70 14.44
N GLY A 206 -14.42 1.34 15.58
CA GLY A 206 -15.41 1.53 16.64
C GLY A 206 -14.82 2.17 17.89
N THR A 207 -15.65 2.37 18.89
CA THR A 207 -15.26 2.83 20.23
C THR A 207 -15.54 1.73 21.25
N ARG A 208 -14.82 1.69 22.37
CA ARG A 208 -15.24 0.88 23.52
C ARG A 208 -15.92 1.77 24.54
N LYS A 209 -17.05 1.32 25.09
CA LYS A 209 -17.60 1.92 26.32
C LYS A 209 -16.74 1.44 27.49
N THR A 210 -15.97 2.34 28.08
CA THR A 210 -15.30 2.09 29.36
C THR A 210 -16.37 2.11 30.45
N LEU A 211 -16.69 0.96 31.05
CA LEU A 211 -17.76 0.86 32.05
C LEU A 211 -17.45 1.63 33.33
N HIS A 212 -16.18 1.87 33.65
CA HIS A 212 -15.77 2.82 34.69
C HIS A 212 -14.43 3.42 34.25
N ALA A 213 -14.36 4.73 34.08
CA ALA A 213 -13.08 5.42 34.01
C ALA A 213 -12.48 5.34 35.42
N THR A 214 -11.69 4.30 35.70
CA THR A 214 -10.84 4.31 36.87
C THR A 214 -9.88 5.48 36.72
N GLU A 215 -9.75 6.31 37.75
CA GLU A 215 -8.95 7.55 37.74
C GLU A 215 -7.46 7.31 37.43
N ASP A 216 -7.00 6.05 37.44
CA ASP A 216 -5.60 5.64 37.39
C ASP A 216 -5.00 5.42 35.98
N GLY A 217 -5.57 6.00 34.92
CA GLY A 217 -4.85 6.19 33.65
C GLY A 217 -5.64 5.92 32.37
N PRO A 218 -5.01 6.15 31.19
CA PRO A 218 -5.65 5.97 29.90
C PRO A 218 -6.03 4.50 29.72
N ALA A 219 -7.34 4.23 29.64
CA ALA A 219 -7.87 2.89 29.46
C ALA A 219 -7.22 2.21 28.26
N SER A 220 -6.63 1.04 28.47
CA SER A 220 -6.16 0.22 27.36
C SER A 220 -7.38 -0.10 26.47
N ASN A 221 -7.25 0.17 25.17
CA ASN A 221 -8.33 -0.02 24.18
C ASN A 221 -8.75 -1.50 23.97
N ASP A 222 -8.24 -2.42 24.79
CA ASP A 222 -8.55 -3.85 24.78
C ASP A 222 -9.35 -4.32 26.00
N GLY A 223 -9.77 -3.40 26.88
CA GLY A 223 -10.56 -3.77 28.06
C GLY A 223 -11.86 -4.51 27.71
N ASN A 224 -12.42 -5.21 28.72
CA ASN A 224 -13.66 -6.00 28.65
C ASN A 224 -14.94 -5.19 28.35
N GLY A 225 -14.82 -3.93 27.93
CA GLY A 225 -15.95 -3.07 27.57
C GLY A 225 -16.59 -3.47 26.25
N GLU A 226 -17.89 -3.19 26.14
CA GLU A 226 -18.68 -3.34 24.91
C GLU A 226 -18.02 -2.53 23.77
N PHE A 227 -17.72 -3.22 22.66
CA PHE A 227 -17.22 -2.58 21.45
C PHE A 227 -18.40 -2.11 20.59
N LEU A 228 -18.42 -0.82 20.28
CA LEU A 228 -19.42 -0.17 19.45
C LEU A 228 -18.81 0.10 18.07
N PRO A 229 -19.04 -0.80 17.10
CA PRO A 229 -18.56 -0.58 15.73
C PRO A 229 -19.25 0.64 15.11
N ILE A 230 -18.52 1.35 14.25
CA ILE A 230 -19.08 2.45 13.47
C ILE A 230 -20.04 1.94 12.39
N GLU A 231 -20.89 2.83 11.90
CA GLU A 231 -21.72 2.58 10.73
C GLU A 231 -20.99 3.02 9.45
N THR A 232 -21.03 2.18 8.42
CA THR A 232 -20.48 2.50 7.11
C THR A 232 -21.35 1.87 6.03
N THR A 233 -21.82 2.73 5.11
CA THR A 233 -22.71 2.34 4.00
C THR A 233 -22.04 2.45 2.64
N SER A 234 -20.89 3.12 2.58
CA SER A 234 -20.20 3.46 1.34
C SER A 234 -19.01 2.55 1.01
N LEU A 235 -18.53 1.79 2.00
CA LEU A 235 -17.29 1.02 1.88
C LEU A 235 -17.41 -0.12 0.86
N ARG A 236 -16.55 -0.09 -0.15
CA ARG A 236 -16.44 -1.10 -1.24
C ARG A 236 -15.17 -1.93 -1.13
N SER A 237 -14.09 -1.36 -0.63
CA SER A 237 -12.89 -2.10 -0.28
C SER A 237 -12.18 -1.51 0.94
N LEU A 238 -11.72 -2.40 1.81
CA LEU A 238 -10.84 -2.09 2.94
C LEU A 238 -9.67 -3.07 2.95
N VAL A 239 -8.46 -2.55 2.96
CA VAL A 239 -7.23 -3.34 3.10
C VAL A 239 -6.46 -2.80 4.30
N VAL A 240 -6.22 -3.67 5.28
CA VAL A 240 -5.37 -3.34 6.43
C VAL A 240 -4.14 -4.24 6.42
N ASN A 241 -2.98 -3.63 6.29
CA ASN A 241 -1.73 -4.35 6.20
C ASN A 241 -0.93 -4.14 7.50
N CYS A 242 -0.84 -5.22 8.28
CA CYS A 242 -0.17 -5.33 9.56
C CYS A 242 1.31 -5.68 9.43
N MET A 243 1.86 -5.69 8.21
CA MET A 243 3.26 -6.00 7.94
C MET A 243 4.07 -4.73 7.65
N ASP A 244 5.32 -4.67 8.12
CA ASP A 244 6.24 -3.55 7.88
C ASP A 244 6.94 -3.66 6.50
N SER A 245 7.91 -2.79 6.25
CA SER A 245 8.75 -2.88 5.04
C SER A 245 9.68 -4.10 5.00
N SER A 246 10.10 -4.64 6.14
CA SER A 246 11.02 -5.76 6.21
C SER A 246 10.35 -7.13 6.05
N GLY A 247 9.01 -7.16 6.08
CA GLY A 247 8.25 -8.41 6.12
C GLY A 247 7.91 -8.85 7.54
N GLY A 248 8.20 -8.03 8.55
CA GLY A 248 7.85 -8.28 9.94
C GLY A 248 6.52 -7.67 10.32
N THR A 249 6.07 -7.97 11.52
CA THR A 249 4.79 -7.49 12.05
C THR A 249 4.91 -6.07 12.60
N LEU A 250 3.95 -5.20 12.28
CA LEU A 250 3.79 -3.86 12.84
C LEU A 250 3.36 -3.91 14.30
N GLN A 251 3.25 -2.77 14.96
CA GLN A 251 2.88 -2.72 16.37
C GLN A 251 1.38 -2.58 16.57
N LYS A 252 0.88 -3.10 17.69
CA LYS A 252 -0.43 -2.72 18.19
C LYS A 252 -0.33 -1.37 18.90
N CYS A 253 -1.32 -0.49 18.70
CA CYS A 253 -1.40 0.75 19.48
C CYS A 253 -1.46 0.44 20.99
N GLY A 254 -0.69 1.16 21.81
CA GLY A 254 -0.61 0.92 23.25
C GLY A 254 0.25 1.94 23.98
N GLN A 255 0.66 1.65 25.22
CA GLN A 255 1.52 2.57 25.98
C GLN A 255 2.95 2.65 25.44
N GLU A 256 3.40 1.60 24.74
CA GLU A 256 4.80 1.43 24.31
C GLU A 256 5.04 1.61 22.81
N ASP A 257 4.01 1.92 22.03
CA ASP A 257 4.10 2.04 20.57
C ASP A 257 4.82 3.30 20.06
N TRP A 258 5.51 4.02 20.97
CA TRP A 258 6.43 5.12 20.70
C TRP A 258 7.90 4.66 20.62
N LYS A 259 8.23 3.42 21.02
CA LYS A 259 9.61 2.88 21.09
C LYS A 259 10.17 2.46 19.71
N GLU A 260 10.05 3.33 18.72
CA GLU A 260 10.21 3.04 17.29
C GLU A 260 11.48 2.26 16.88
N TRP A 261 12.66 2.52 17.46
CA TRP A 261 13.93 1.88 17.02
C TRP A 261 14.33 0.62 17.77
N GLU A 262 13.83 0.41 18.99
CA GLU A 262 14.10 -0.84 19.72
C GLU A 262 13.34 -2.01 19.11
N VAL A 263 12.22 -1.72 18.44
CA VAL A 263 11.29 -2.73 17.91
C VAL A 263 11.76 -3.38 16.60
N TYR A 264 12.57 -2.69 15.78
CA TYR A 264 13.13 -3.26 14.54
C TYR A 264 14.09 -4.45 14.78
N ARG A 265 14.53 -4.69 16.03
CA ARG A 265 15.51 -5.75 16.36
C ARG A 265 14.96 -6.87 17.26
N GLY A 266 13.65 -6.90 17.44
CA GLY A 266 12.96 -8.08 17.94
C GLY A 266 12.30 -7.92 19.31
N TRP A 267 11.51 -8.96 19.59
CA TRP A 267 11.08 -9.44 20.91
C TRP A 267 9.79 -8.80 21.47
N GLY A 268 8.68 -9.51 21.28
CA GLY A 268 7.58 -9.56 22.26
C GLY A 268 6.45 -8.54 22.14
N TYR A 269 6.50 -7.58 21.20
CA TYR A 269 5.39 -6.64 21.06
C TYR A 269 4.14 -7.32 20.49
N PRO A 270 2.95 -6.98 21.00
CA PRO A 270 1.71 -7.54 20.50
C PRO A 270 1.48 -7.07 19.05
N SER A 271 1.29 -8.03 18.15
CA SER A 271 0.83 -7.78 16.78
C SER A 271 -0.50 -7.00 16.81
N PRO A 272 -0.72 -6.03 15.89
CA PRO A 272 -2.02 -5.41 15.72
C PRO A 272 -3.05 -6.39 15.16
N TRP A 273 -2.63 -7.53 14.59
CA TRP A 273 -3.48 -8.50 13.89
C TRP A 273 -4.76 -8.84 14.65
N THR A 274 -4.65 -9.28 15.90
CA THR A 274 -5.80 -9.74 16.69
C THR A 274 -6.77 -8.59 16.97
N SER A 275 -6.26 -7.39 17.25
CA SER A 275 -7.06 -6.20 17.51
C SER A 275 -7.76 -5.70 16.24
N VAL A 276 -7.00 -5.59 15.14
CA VAL A 276 -7.50 -5.14 13.83
C VAL A 276 -8.57 -6.09 13.31
N THR A 277 -8.28 -7.39 13.24
CA THR A 277 -9.23 -8.39 12.72
C THR A 277 -10.47 -8.50 13.60
N PHE A 278 -10.35 -8.35 14.92
CA PHE A 278 -11.50 -8.24 15.81
C PHE A 278 -12.38 -7.03 15.44
N GLY A 279 -11.80 -5.84 15.31
CA GLY A 279 -12.56 -4.63 14.98
C GLY A 279 -13.22 -4.71 13.59
N MET A 280 -12.53 -5.29 12.61
CA MET A 280 -13.09 -5.55 11.27
C MET A 280 -14.26 -6.56 11.32
N GLY A 281 -14.15 -7.60 12.15
CA GLY A 281 -15.25 -8.54 12.40
C GLY A 281 -16.48 -7.86 13.01
N GLN A 282 -16.29 -6.98 14.00
CA GLN A 282 -17.38 -6.21 14.59
C GLN A 282 -18.02 -5.24 13.60
N LEU A 283 -17.21 -4.60 12.74
CA LEU A 283 -17.70 -3.74 11.66
C LEU A 283 -18.62 -4.51 10.71
N LEU A 284 -18.24 -5.73 10.31
CA LEU A 284 -19.04 -6.58 9.44
C LEU A 284 -20.35 -7.02 10.09
N LEU A 285 -20.32 -7.41 11.36
CA LEU A 285 -21.54 -7.81 12.09
C LEU A 285 -22.57 -6.67 12.11
N LYS A 286 -22.13 -5.45 12.39
CA LYS A 286 -23.00 -4.26 12.44
C LYS A 286 -23.51 -3.80 11.07
N ASN A 287 -22.71 -3.96 10.01
CA ASN A 287 -22.99 -3.41 8.68
C ASN A 287 -23.27 -4.49 7.61
N SER A 288 -23.65 -5.69 8.02
CA SER A 288 -23.81 -6.87 7.15
C SER A 288 -24.69 -6.62 5.91
N GLN A 289 -25.76 -5.84 6.06
CA GLN A 289 -26.66 -5.47 4.95
C GLN A 289 -26.01 -4.58 3.89
N TYR A 290 -25.04 -3.74 4.26
CA TYR A 290 -24.41 -2.77 3.35
C TYR A 290 -23.11 -3.28 2.74
N LEU A 291 -22.45 -4.22 3.42
CA LEU A 291 -21.13 -4.71 3.03
C LEU A 291 -21.19 -5.98 2.17
N GLN A 292 -22.37 -6.32 1.63
CA GLN A 292 -22.50 -7.42 0.70
C GLN A 292 -21.70 -7.13 -0.59
N GLY A 293 -20.74 -7.99 -0.91
CA GLY A 293 -19.84 -7.81 -2.05
C GLY A 293 -18.69 -6.82 -1.81
N THR A 294 -18.56 -6.27 -0.61
CA THR A 294 -17.39 -5.48 -0.20
C THR A 294 -16.18 -6.40 -0.03
N ARG A 295 -15.00 -5.94 -0.45
CA ARG A 295 -13.73 -6.65 -0.27
C ARG A 295 -13.02 -6.15 0.98
N ILE A 296 -12.95 -6.97 2.02
CA ILE A 296 -12.31 -6.60 3.28
C ILE A 296 -11.18 -7.58 3.57
N TYR A 297 -9.94 -7.10 3.45
CA TYR A 297 -8.73 -7.90 3.61
C TYR A 297 -7.89 -7.43 4.79
N ALA A 298 -7.35 -8.38 5.55
CA ALA A 298 -6.26 -8.16 6.48
C ALA A 298 -5.03 -8.93 6.01
N ILE A 299 -3.87 -8.29 6.07
CA ILE A 299 -2.60 -8.89 5.64
C ILE A 299 -1.60 -8.80 6.78
N ASP A 300 -0.86 -9.86 7.03
CA ASP A 300 0.25 -9.87 7.97
C ASP A 300 1.30 -10.88 7.49
N SER A 301 2.50 -10.79 8.05
CA SER A 301 3.48 -11.85 7.98
C SER A 301 3.95 -12.13 9.40
N PRO A 302 3.46 -13.20 10.04
CA PRO A 302 3.98 -13.61 11.33
C PRO A 302 5.49 -13.81 11.22
N ASN A 303 6.23 -12.98 11.96
CA ASN A 303 7.65 -13.15 12.12
C ASN A 303 7.97 -14.59 12.56
N SER A 304 8.89 -15.25 11.87
CA SER A 304 9.46 -16.55 12.27
C SER A 304 10.32 -16.49 13.54
N VAL A 305 10.34 -15.33 14.20
CA VAL A 305 11.11 -15.07 15.43
C VAL A 305 10.35 -15.55 16.67
N SER A 306 9.28 -16.34 16.53
CA SER A 306 8.87 -17.17 17.66
C SER A 306 10.08 -18.02 18.05
N HIS A 307 10.39 -18.03 19.35
CA HIS A 307 11.52 -18.71 19.99
C HIS A 307 11.46 -20.25 19.87
N VAL A 308 11.01 -20.77 18.73
CA VAL A 308 11.15 -22.17 18.36
C VAL A 308 12.28 -22.22 17.32
N PRO A 309 13.56 -22.11 17.74
CA PRO A 309 14.73 -22.05 16.86
C PRO A 309 14.93 -23.28 15.94
N HIS A 310 13.94 -24.19 15.84
CA HIS A 310 14.09 -25.50 15.24
C HIS A 310 12.94 -25.95 14.33
N GLU A 311 11.78 -25.26 14.30
CA GLU A 311 10.60 -25.79 13.60
C GLU A 311 10.30 -25.16 12.24
N SER A 312 10.61 -23.89 12.02
CA SER A 312 10.44 -23.27 10.70
C SER A 312 11.79 -23.24 9.98
N GLY A 313 11.86 -23.82 8.78
CA GLY A 313 12.96 -23.54 7.86
C GLY A 313 13.11 -22.05 7.56
N ASP A 314 14.04 -21.68 6.68
CA ASP A 314 14.31 -20.29 6.27
C ASP A 314 13.12 -19.57 5.58
N HIS A 315 11.91 -20.13 5.64
CA HIS A 315 10.69 -19.60 5.05
C HIS A 315 9.86 -18.80 6.07
N GLN A 316 9.14 -17.82 5.54
CA GLN A 316 8.12 -17.03 6.22
C GLN A 316 6.76 -17.35 5.60
N THR A 317 5.69 -16.79 6.16
CA THR A 317 4.33 -16.98 5.67
C THR A 317 3.64 -15.65 5.59
N LEU A 318 3.13 -15.31 4.41
CA LEU A 318 2.28 -14.17 4.19
C LEU A 318 0.83 -14.61 4.39
N ILE A 319 0.15 -14.00 5.34
CA ILE A 319 -1.26 -14.25 5.64
C ILE A 319 -2.09 -13.24 4.87
N HIS A 320 -2.95 -13.74 3.98
CA HIS A 320 -4.00 -12.96 3.33
C HIS A 320 -5.35 -13.45 3.83
N ALA A 321 -5.97 -12.69 4.72
CA ALA A 321 -7.30 -13.00 5.25
C ALA A 321 -8.40 -12.20 4.56
N ASP A 322 -9.37 -12.91 3.97
CA ASP A 322 -10.66 -12.34 3.56
C ASP A 322 -11.62 -12.41 4.75
N ILE A 323 -11.87 -11.26 5.36
CA ILE A 323 -12.69 -11.16 6.57
C ILE A 323 -14.18 -11.39 6.25
N VAL A 324 -14.61 -11.08 5.02
CA VAL A 324 -16.00 -11.31 4.59
C VAL A 324 -16.25 -12.78 4.33
N ALA A 325 -15.36 -13.42 3.57
CA ALA A 325 -15.45 -14.85 3.27
C ALA A 325 -15.13 -15.74 4.49
N LYS A 326 -14.46 -15.18 5.51
CA LYS A 326 -13.87 -15.93 6.64
C LYS A 326 -12.91 -17.01 6.16
N GLU A 327 -12.13 -16.65 5.16
CA GLU A 327 -11.14 -17.50 4.53
C GLU A 327 -9.77 -16.84 4.59
N THR A 328 -8.72 -17.63 4.52
CA THR A 328 -7.35 -17.12 4.51
C THR A 328 -6.46 -17.98 3.65
N TRP A 329 -5.62 -17.32 2.87
CA TRP A 329 -4.51 -17.95 2.18
C TRP A 329 -3.22 -17.64 2.92
N ALA A 330 -2.60 -18.67 3.47
CA ALA A 330 -1.28 -18.60 4.05
C ALA A 330 -0.26 -19.00 2.98
N ILE A 331 0.49 -18.03 2.49
CA ILE A 331 1.36 -18.12 1.32
C ILE A 331 2.80 -18.23 1.82
N PRO A 332 3.48 -19.38 1.67
CA PRO A 332 4.87 -19.49 2.07
C PRO A 332 5.73 -18.64 1.13
N TYR A 333 6.70 -17.95 1.71
CA TYR A 333 7.70 -17.22 0.96
C TYR A 333 9.07 -17.34 1.58
N GLU A 334 10.11 -17.32 0.77
CA GLU A 334 11.50 -17.48 1.20
C GLU A 334 12.36 -16.42 0.55
N MET A 335 13.29 -15.86 1.33
CA MET A 335 14.32 -14.99 0.78
C MET A 335 15.31 -15.82 -0.03
N VAL A 336 15.58 -15.41 -1.27
CA VAL A 336 16.67 -16.01 -2.04
C VAL A 336 18.01 -15.46 -1.54
N LEU A 337 18.60 -16.14 -0.55
CA LEU A 337 19.85 -15.74 0.08
C LEU A 337 21.05 -15.85 -0.86
N PHE A 338 21.94 -14.87 -0.77
CA PHE A 338 23.26 -14.90 -1.37
C PHE A 338 24.29 -15.33 -0.33
N ARG A 339 24.93 -16.48 -0.55
CA ARG A 339 26.07 -16.93 0.28
C ARG A 339 27.23 -15.92 0.38
N THR A 340 27.22 -14.86 -0.44
CA THR A 340 28.31 -13.86 -0.52
C THR A 340 27.86 -12.40 -0.37
N CYS A 341 26.57 -12.09 -0.13
CA CYS A 341 26.16 -10.70 0.04
C CYS A 341 26.63 -10.16 1.39
N ARG A 342 27.85 -9.62 1.44
CA ARG A 342 28.35 -8.82 2.57
C ARG A 342 27.67 -7.46 2.68
N HIS A 343 26.91 -7.03 1.66
CA HIS A 343 26.26 -5.73 1.63
C HIS A 343 24.75 -5.85 1.88
N TYR A 344 24.31 -5.30 3.01
CA TYR A 344 22.91 -5.17 3.43
C TYR A 344 22.03 -4.47 2.38
N LEU A 345 22.61 -3.73 1.44
CA LEU A 345 21.86 -3.00 0.42
C LEU A 345 21.39 -3.89 -0.73
N GLU A 346 22.13 -4.96 -1.05
CA GLU A 346 21.65 -5.98 -1.98
C GLU A 346 20.43 -6.71 -1.38
N TYR A 347 20.40 -6.88 -0.05
CA TYR A 347 19.28 -7.49 0.71
C TYR A 347 17.91 -6.94 0.34
N LEU A 348 17.79 -5.62 0.13
CA LEU A 348 16.52 -4.96 -0.15
C LEU A 348 16.06 -5.11 -1.61
N SER A 349 16.98 -5.43 -2.51
CA SER A 349 16.70 -5.78 -3.91
C SER A 349 16.57 -7.29 -4.13
N ASN A 350 16.81 -8.09 -3.09
CA ASN A 350 16.73 -9.53 -3.20
C ASN A 350 15.28 -9.96 -3.41
N PRO A 351 15.04 -10.80 -4.42
CA PRO A 351 13.72 -11.34 -4.62
C PRO A 351 13.43 -12.41 -3.59
N PHE A 352 12.19 -12.40 -3.16
CA PHE A 352 11.55 -13.46 -2.41
C PHE A 352 10.87 -14.37 -3.41
N ILE A 353 11.04 -15.68 -3.24
CA ILE A 353 10.19 -16.66 -3.90
C ILE A 353 8.94 -16.84 -3.04
N PHE A 354 7.75 -16.80 -3.64
CA PHE A 354 6.49 -17.07 -2.94
C PHE A 354 5.60 -17.96 -3.80
N ARG A 355 4.79 -18.79 -3.14
CA ARG A 355 3.98 -19.82 -3.80
C ARG A 355 2.51 -19.50 -3.71
N LEU A 356 1.90 -19.29 -4.86
CA LEU A 356 0.50 -18.91 -4.97
C LEU A 356 -0.45 -20.09 -4.69
N PRO A 357 -1.72 -19.81 -4.35
CA PRO A 357 -2.77 -20.82 -4.20
C PRO A 357 -2.91 -21.80 -5.36
N ASP A 358 -2.62 -21.35 -6.58
CA ASP A 358 -2.67 -22.17 -7.81
C ASP A 358 -1.40 -23.02 -8.04
N GLY A 359 -0.46 -23.02 -7.08
CA GLY A 359 0.78 -23.77 -7.16
C GLY A 359 1.86 -23.14 -8.04
N ARG A 360 1.62 -21.96 -8.63
CA ARG A 360 2.67 -21.21 -9.33
C ARG A 360 3.67 -20.62 -8.33
N GLU A 361 4.91 -20.51 -8.79
CA GLU A 361 5.99 -19.87 -8.06
C GLU A 361 6.31 -18.54 -8.71
N MET A 362 6.44 -17.51 -7.87
CA MET A 362 6.69 -16.14 -8.28
C MET A 362 7.87 -15.60 -7.52
N MET A 363 8.61 -14.70 -8.15
CA MET A 363 9.72 -13.97 -7.55
C MET A 363 9.48 -12.48 -7.64
N ALA A 364 9.57 -11.80 -6.50
CA ALA A 364 9.39 -10.36 -6.42
C ALA A 364 10.07 -9.79 -5.16
N SER A 365 10.23 -8.47 -5.08
CA SER A 365 10.54 -7.83 -3.80
C SER A 365 9.37 -8.00 -2.81
N VAL A 366 9.62 -7.86 -1.50
CA VAL A 366 8.56 -7.90 -0.48
C VAL A 366 7.42 -6.94 -0.81
N ASP A 367 7.73 -5.69 -1.23
CA ASP A 367 6.69 -4.72 -1.57
C ASP A 367 5.78 -5.20 -2.71
N ASN A 368 6.33 -5.86 -3.72
CA ASN A 368 5.55 -6.34 -4.84
C ASN A 368 4.79 -7.63 -4.50
N MET A 369 5.37 -8.50 -3.65
CA MET A 369 4.66 -9.63 -3.07
C MET A 369 3.45 -9.15 -2.24
N VAL A 370 3.64 -8.13 -1.41
CA VAL A 370 2.57 -7.51 -0.62
C VAL A 370 1.50 -6.91 -1.50
N LYS A 371 1.87 -6.10 -2.51
CA LYS A 371 0.91 -5.52 -3.45
C LYS A 371 0.13 -6.60 -4.19
N HIS A 372 0.77 -7.74 -4.48
CA HIS A 372 0.11 -8.90 -5.05
C HIS A 372 -0.90 -9.51 -4.08
N ALA A 373 -0.53 -9.71 -2.82
CA ALA A 373 -1.43 -10.18 -1.77
C ALA A 373 -2.57 -9.20 -1.48
N GLU A 374 -2.35 -7.89 -1.63
CA GLU A 374 -3.40 -6.87 -1.60
C GLU A 374 -4.31 -6.89 -2.83
N CYS A 375 -4.22 -7.92 -3.69
CA CYS A 375 -4.98 -8.07 -4.93
C CYS A 375 -4.86 -6.85 -5.87
N ALA A 376 -3.75 -6.11 -5.78
CA ALA A 376 -3.54 -4.84 -6.48
C ALA A 376 -4.78 -3.91 -6.42
N GLN A 377 -5.45 -3.80 -5.26
CA GLN A 377 -6.62 -2.92 -5.13
C GLN A 377 -6.27 -1.44 -5.37
N TRP A 378 -5.00 -1.08 -5.24
CA TRP A 378 -4.47 0.27 -5.50
C TRP A 378 -3.31 0.23 -6.48
N GLU A 379 -3.39 1.06 -7.51
CA GLU A 379 -2.43 1.07 -8.62
C GLU A 379 -1.81 2.46 -8.79
N THR A 380 -0.58 2.46 -9.32
CA THR A 380 0.13 3.68 -9.68
C THR A 380 -0.11 3.95 -11.16
N THR A 381 -0.60 5.13 -11.50
CA THR A 381 -0.85 5.59 -12.86
C THR A 381 0.43 6.07 -13.54
N GLY A 382 0.38 6.32 -14.86
CA GLY A 382 1.53 6.84 -15.63
C GLY A 382 2.12 8.15 -15.09
N ASN A 383 1.28 9.02 -14.51
CA ASN A 383 1.72 10.27 -13.89
C ASN A 383 2.18 10.12 -12.41
N GLY A 384 2.15 8.91 -11.85
CA GLY A 384 2.56 8.59 -10.49
C GLY A 384 1.45 8.67 -9.42
N SER A 385 0.22 9.04 -9.80
CA SER A 385 -0.91 9.05 -8.86
C SER A 385 -1.27 7.63 -8.41
N ARG A 386 -1.67 7.50 -7.15
CA ARG A 386 -2.16 6.26 -6.55
C ARG A 386 -3.67 6.30 -6.45
N LEU A 387 -4.32 5.38 -7.15
CA LEU A 387 -5.77 5.33 -7.26
C LEU A 387 -6.30 3.90 -7.08
N PRO A 388 -7.51 3.71 -6.53
CA PRO A 388 -8.08 2.38 -6.43
C PRO A 388 -8.38 1.81 -7.83
N ARG A 389 -8.04 0.54 -8.06
CA ARG A 389 -8.21 -0.14 -9.36
C ARG A 389 -9.66 -0.08 -9.87
N ASN A 390 -10.62 -0.36 -9.00
CA ASN A 390 -12.05 -0.34 -9.34
C ASN A 390 -12.62 1.08 -9.50
N ALA A 391 -11.83 2.09 -9.20
CA ALA A 391 -12.20 3.48 -9.37
C ALA A 391 -11.97 3.96 -10.81
N LYS A 392 -11.05 3.31 -11.56
CA LYS A 392 -10.55 3.79 -12.86
C LYS A 392 -11.62 4.33 -13.79
N GLY A 393 -12.67 3.58 -14.12
CA GLY A 393 -13.72 4.05 -15.05
C GLY A 393 -14.51 5.31 -14.62
N ARG A 394 -14.35 5.81 -13.38
CA ARG A 394 -14.92 7.09 -12.92
C ARG A 394 -13.91 8.22 -12.81
N TYR A 395 -12.61 7.92 -12.75
CA TYR A 395 -11.56 8.91 -12.48
C TYR A 395 -10.57 9.07 -13.63
N ILE A 396 -10.35 8.00 -14.40
CA ILE A 396 -9.32 7.89 -15.41
C ILE A 396 -9.93 7.21 -16.64
N ASP A 397 -9.74 7.77 -17.83
CA ASP A 397 -10.07 7.04 -19.06
C ASP A 397 -9.26 5.73 -19.09
N ALA A 398 -9.97 4.62 -19.35
CA ALA A 398 -9.48 3.26 -19.12
C ALA A 398 -8.14 2.95 -19.82
N ASP A 399 -7.79 3.69 -20.87
CA ASP A 399 -6.59 3.48 -21.69
C ASP A 399 -5.30 4.13 -21.14
N SER A 400 -5.39 5.16 -20.30
CA SER A 400 -4.18 5.86 -19.83
C SER A 400 -3.42 5.14 -18.70
N SER A 401 -3.98 4.05 -18.18
CA SER A 401 -3.28 3.16 -17.28
C SER A 401 -2.37 2.22 -18.06
N LYS A 402 -1.13 2.65 -18.35
CA LYS A 402 -0.06 1.66 -18.55
C LYS A 402 0.02 0.83 -17.27
N ASP A 403 -0.50 -0.39 -17.32
CA ASP A 403 -0.25 -1.37 -16.28
C ASP A 403 1.25 -1.63 -16.31
N PHE A 404 2.00 -1.01 -15.40
CA PHE A 404 3.43 -1.27 -15.29
C PHE A 404 3.71 -2.72 -14.89
N GLY A 405 2.67 -3.49 -14.56
CA GLY A 405 2.78 -4.77 -13.90
C GLY A 405 3.42 -4.59 -12.53
N LEU A 406 3.12 -5.50 -11.63
CA LEU A 406 4.09 -5.74 -10.57
C LEU A 406 5.28 -6.45 -11.24
N PRO A 407 6.54 -6.03 -11.01
CA PRO A 407 7.70 -6.71 -11.56
C PRO A 407 7.86 -8.05 -10.81
N ILE A 408 7.03 -8.99 -11.21
CA ILE A 408 6.94 -10.36 -10.74
C ILE A 408 7.42 -11.21 -11.90
N ILE A 409 8.44 -12.01 -11.65
CA ILE A 409 9.02 -12.92 -12.63
C ILE A 409 8.96 -14.34 -12.11
N THR A 410 9.01 -15.31 -13.02
CA THR A 410 9.10 -16.72 -12.62
C THR A 410 10.50 -17.05 -12.09
N PRO A 411 10.64 -18.09 -11.24
CA PRO A 411 11.96 -18.57 -10.84
C PRO A 411 12.88 -18.90 -12.00
N ARG A 412 12.33 -19.37 -13.13
CA ARG A 412 13.09 -19.66 -14.34
C ARG A 412 13.67 -18.39 -15.00
N GLN A 413 12.86 -17.34 -15.13
CA GLN A 413 13.31 -16.06 -15.67
C GLN A 413 14.40 -15.46 -14.78
N TRP A 414 14.16 -15.42 -13.47
CA TRP A 414 15.15 -14.94 -12.52
C TRP A 414 16.46 -15.73 -12.56
N GLN A 415 16.38 -17.07 -12.60
CA GLN A 415 17.58 -17.92 -12.70
C GLN A 415 18.37 -17.70 -13.99
N ALA A 416 17.69 -17.38 -15.10
CA ALA A 416 18.33 -17.05 -16.37
C ALA A 416 19.09 -15.70 -16.29
N GLU A 417 18.52 -14.72 -15.60
CA GLU A 417 19.17 -13.42 -15.31
C GLU A 417 20.30 -13.56 -14.28
N HIS A 418 20.28 -14.63 -13.49
CA HIS A 418 21.16 -14.84 -12.34
C HIS A 418 21.73 -16.26 -12.23
N PRO A 419 22.48 -16.75 -13.24
CA PRO A 419 22.87 -18.16 -13.33
C PRO A 419 23.77 -18.66 -12.19
N ARG A 420 24.47 -17.76 -11.50
CA ARG A 420 25.36 -18.10 -10.36
C ARG A 420 24.63 -18.20 -9.03
N LYS A 421 23.40 -17.71 -8.97
CA LYS A 421 22.60 -17.64 -7.76
C LYS A 421 21.82 -18.95 -7.60
N ARG A 422 21.74 -19.49 -6.38
CA ARG A 422 21.02 -20.75 -6.08
C ARG A 422 19.86 -20.46 -5.12
N GLN A 423 18.74 -21.12 -5.35
CA GLN A 423 17.57 -21.08 -4.46
C GLN A 423 17.63 -22.27 -3.49
N PRO A 424 17.71 -22.03 -2.16
CA PRO A 424 17.82 -23.12 -1.18
C PRO A 424 16.63 -24.09 -1.23
N THR A 425 15.40 -23.57 -1.34
CA THR A 425 14.17 -24.38 -1.51
C THR A 425 14.29 -25.35 -2.68
N ASN A 426 14.65 -24.85 -3.87
CA ASN A 426 14.77 -25.68 -5.06
C ASN A 426 15.81 -26.79 -4.91
N TYR A 427 16.91 -26.51 -4.20
CA TYR A 427 17.92 -27.53 -3.94
C TYR A 427 17.35 -28.64 -3.04
N ARG A 428 16.69 -28.28 -1.94
CA ARG A 428 16.05 -29.24 -1.02
C ARG A 428 14.98 -30.05 -1.75
N GLU A 429 14.09 -29.40 -2.48
CA GLU A 429 13.02 -30.08 -3.22
C GLU A 429 13.52 -31.02 -4.30
N ARG A 430 14.59 -30.64 -5.03
CA ARG A 430 15.24 -31.55 -5.98
C ARG A 430 15.88 -32.75 -5.29
N LYS A 431 16.47 -32.56 -4.11
CA LYS A 431 17.05 -33.65 -3.31
C LYS A 431 15.98 -34.67 -2.90
N PHE A 432 14.79 -34.20 -2.53
CA PHE A 432 13.69 -35.07 -2.08
C PHE A 432 12.73 -35.50 -3.19
N GLY A 433 12.82 -34.90 -4.38
CA GLY A 433 11.91 -35.19 -5.50
C GLY A 433 10.47 -34.72 -5.26
N MET A 434 10.23 -33.81 -4.30
CA MET A 434 8.91 -33.33 -3.94
C MET A 434 8.93 -31.88 -3.46
N ARG A 435 7.75 -31.24 -3.46
CA ARG A 435 7.58 -29.90 -2.89
C ARG A 435 7.49 -29.97 -1.37
N LEU A 436 8.23 -29.10 -0.70
CA LEU A 436 8.28 -29.01 0.77
C LEU A 436 7.32 -27.96 1.32
N PHE A 437 6.87 -27.00 0.51
CA PHE A 437 5.95 -25.93 0.92
C PHE A 437 4.85 -25.70 -0.10
N GLY A 438 3.65 -25.37 0.35
CA GLY A 438 2.53 -24.97 -0.49
C GLY A 438 1.68 -23.93 0.21
N ALA A 439 0.91 -23.15 -0.55
CA ALA A 439 -0.08 -22.28 0.05
C ALA A 439 -1.13 -23.12 0.80
N GLU A 440 -1.50 -22.69 2.00
CA GLU A 440 -2.55 -23.32 2.80
C GLU A 440 -3.82 -22.47 2.76
N HIS A 441 -4.96 -23.10 2.44
CA HIS A 441 -6.27 -22.49 2.61
C HIS A 441 -6.77 -22.75 4.04
N ARG A 442 -7.14 -21.70 4.75
CA ARG A 442 -7.63 -21.75 6.13
C ARG A 442 -9.06 -21.23 6.19
N VAL A 443 -9.91 -21.97 6.88
CA VAL A 443 -11.35 -21.68 7.02
C VAL A 443 -11.79 -21.95 8.46
N GLY A 444 -13.01 -21.52 8.81
CA GLY A 444 -13.58 -21.79 10.13
C GLY A 444 -12.80 -21.11 11.26
N GLY A 445 -12.55 -21.81 12.36
CA GLY A 445 -11.82 -21.24 13.51
C GLY A 445 -10.37 -20.87 13.23
N ASP A 446 -9.76 -21.43 12.18
CA ASP A 446 -8.34 -21.25 11.85
C ASP A 446 -8.10 -20.14 10.81
N HIS A 447 -9.13 -19.51 10.26
CA HIS A 447 -8.92 -18.51 9.19
C HIS A 447 -8.02 -17.34 9.65
N LEU A 448 -8.21 -16.81 10.86
CA LEU A 448 -7.35 -15.72 11.38
C LEU A 448 -6.05 -16.21 12.05
N SER A 449 -5.68 -17.47 11.85
CA SER A 449 -4.48 -18.04 12.45
C SER A 449 -3.21 -17.45 11.85
N LEU A 450 -2.31 -16.99 12.74
CA LEU A 450 -0.97 -16.52 12.38
C LEU A 450 0.07 -17.66 12.37
N ARG A 451 -0.36 -18.93 12.39
CA ARG A 451 0.61 -20.04 12.30
C ARG A 451 1.33 -20.00 10.95
N ILE A 452 2.62 -20.32 10.97
CA ILE A 452 3.44 -20.43 9.75
C ILE A 452 2.96 -21.67 8.97
N VAL A 453 3.04 -21.60 7.64
CA VAL A 453 2.81 -22.76 6.76
C VAL A 453 3.76 -23.88 7.16
N LYS A 454 3.23 -25.08 7.37
CA LYS A 454 4.02 -26.22 7.80
C LYS A 454 4.85 -26.74 6.62
N GLU A 455 6.11 -27.05 6.90
CA GLU A 455 6.92 -27.82 5.95
C GLU A 455 6.36 -29.24 5.82
N ILE A 456 6.28 -29.72 4.58
CA ILE A 456 5.97 -31.11 4.28
C ILE A 456 7.27 -31.91 4.44
N ILE A 457 7.41 -32.62 5.56
CA ILE A 457 8.56 -33.49 5.80
C ILE A 457 8.31 -34.83 5.09
N PRO A 458 9.23 -35.29 4.22
CA PRO A 458 9.08 -36.58 3.54
C PRO A 458 9.04 -37.74 4.55
N GLU A 459 8.35 -38.83 4.21
CA GLU A 459 8.27 -40.01 5.07
C GLU A 459 9.66 -40.59 5.39
N GLY A 460 9.91 -40.90 6.65
CA GLY A 460 11.20 -41.38 7.13
C GLY A 460 12.27 -40.29 7.27
N TRP A 461 11.89 -39.01 7.26
CA TRP A 461 12.79 -37.88 7.54
C TRP A 461 12.32 -37.10 8.77
N THR A 462 13.27 -36.44 9.43
CA THR A 462 13.02 -35.52 10.54
C THR A 462 13.92 -34.29 10.42
N ARG A 463 13.52 -33.18 11.05
CA ARG A 463 14.30 -31.94 11.07
C ARG A 463 15.24 -31.96 12.26
N GLU A 464 16.54 -31.90 12.00
CA GLU A 464 17.54 -31.70 13.06
C GLU A 464 17.52 -30.28 13.59
N ARG A 465 18.16 -30.07 14.74
CA ARG A 465 18.40 -28.72 15.30
C ARG A 465 19.15 -27.79 14.33
N SER A 466 19.94 -28.36 13.42
CA SER A 466 20.64 -27.64 12.34
C SER A 466 19.69 -27.03 11.31
N GLY A 467 18.42 -27.43 11.31
CA GLY A 467 17.44 -27.10 10.27
C GLY A 467 17.56 -27.96 9.02
N ASP A 468 18.46 -28.94 9.00
CA ASP A 468 18.56 -29.92 7.92
C ASP A 468 17.60 -31.10 8.16
N LEU A 469 17.07 -31.63 7.06
CA LEU A 469 16.31 -32.88 7.08
C LEU A 469 17.28 -34.06 7.05
N VAL A 470 17.17 -34.93 8.05
CA VAL A 470 17.91 -36.20 8.14
C VAL A 470 16.98 -37.38 8.11
N LYS A 471 17.46 -38.49 7.58
CA LYS A 471 16.70 -39.73 7.53
C LYS A 471 16.60 -40.31 8.96
N VAL A 472 15.42 -40.76 9.34
CA VAL A 472 15.21 -41.52 10.57
C VAL A 472 15.69 -42.94 10.28
N ASP A 473 16.72 -43.38 11.02
CA ASP A 473 17.29 -44.73 10.91
C ASP A 473 16.36 -45.82 11.44
#